data_AF-A0A4R8S6M5-F1
#
_entry.id   AF-A0A4R8S6M5-F1
#
_cell.length_a   1.000
_cell.length_b   1.000
_cell.length_c   1.000
_cell.angle_alpha   90.00
_cell.angle_beta   90.00
_cell.angle_gamma   90.00
#
_symmetry.space_group_name_H-M   'P 1'
#
loop_
_entity.id
_entity.type
_entity.pdbx_description
1 polymer ?
#
loop_
_entity_poly.entity_id
_entity_poly.type
_entity_poly.pdbx_seq_one_letter_code
_entity_poly.pdbx_strand_id
1 'polypeptide(L)'
;MTPEQIAVAAKCLNMDIEVATQRAHDVRDGIIRLSSDIRGVGSVLIGPDLSALFFASYISPEQAMEAWESGRRTPLESFEALHHK
;
A
#
# COMPACT_ATOMS: atom_id res chain seq x y z
N MET A 1 2.65 -10.18 -7.89
CA MET A 1 1.67 -9.09 -8.06
C MET A 1 0.48 -9.50 -8.92
N THR A 2 -0.74 -9.21 -8.45
CA THR A 2 -1.99 -9.41 -9.21
C THR A 2 -2.69 -8.07 -9.50
N PRO A 3 -3.53 -7.98 -10.56
CA PRO A 3 -4.31 -6.76 -10.85
C PRO A 3 -5.18 -6.30 -9.67
N GLU A 4 -5.72 -7.24 -8.91
CA GLU A 4 -6.56 -6.94 -7.74
C GLU A 4 -5.77 -6.27 -6.62
N GLN A 5 -4.53 -6.73 -6.35
CA GLN A 5 -3.65 -6.08 -5.38
C GLN A 5 -3.33 -4.63 -5.78
N ILE A 6 -3.08 -4.39 -7.07
CA ILE A 6 -2.84 -3.04 -7.59
C ILE A 6 -4.08 -2.17 -7.42
N ALA A 7 -5.28 -2.70 -7.71
CA ALA A 7 -6.54 -1.98 -7.54
C ALA A 7 -6.81 -1.59 -6.08
N VAL A 8 -6.56 -2.50 -5.14
CA VAL A 8 -6.65 -2.20 -3.69
C VAL A 8 -5.63 -1.15 -3.29
N ALA A 9 -4.37 -1.29 -3.72
CA ALA A 9 -3.32 -0.31 -3.42
C ALA A 9 -3.67 1.09 -3.96
N ALA A 10 -4.17 1.16 -5.20
CA ALA A 10 -4.59 2.38 -5.87
C ALA A 10 -5.72 3.06 -5.10
N LYS A 11 -6.75 2.29 -4.71
CA LYS A 11 -7.86 2.78 -3.87
C LYS A 11 -7.35 3.31 -2.53
N CYS A 12 -6.45 2.60 -1.86
CA CYS A 12 -5.89 3.02 -0.57
C CYS A 12 -5.18 4.38 -0.65
N LEU A 13 -4.53 4.69 -1.78
CA LEU A 13 -3.79 5.93 -1.96
C LEU A 13 -4.54 6.99 -2.78
N ASN A 14 -5.81 6.75 -3.12
CA ASN A 14 -6.60 7.56 -4.05
C ASN A 14 -5.82 7.89 -5.33
N MET A 15 -5.18 6.87 -5.90
CA MET A 15 -4.29 6.96 -7.06
C MET A 15 -4.97 6.35 -8.29
N ASP A 16 -4.71 6.95 -9.45
CA ASP A 16 -5.12 6.38 -10.73
C ASP A 16 -4.52 4.97 -10.95
N ILE A 17 -5.29 4.06 -11.54
CA ILE A 17 -4.90 2.65 -11.68
C ILE A 17 -3.73 2.46 -12.65
N GLU A 18 -3.59 3.28 -13.69
CA GLU A 18 -2.48 3.22 -14.64
C GLU A 18 -1.20 3.68 -13.95
N VAL A 19 -1.28 4.76 -13.17
CA VAL A 19 -0.16 5.27 -12.35
C VAL A 19 0.24 4.23 -11.30
N ALA A 20 -0.73 3.61 -10.63
CA ALA A 20 -0.49 2.57 -9.64
C ALA A 20 0.21 1.35 -10.25
N THR A 21 -0.22 0.92 -11.44
CA THR A 21 0.38 -0.22 -12.16
C THR A 21 1.87 0.03 -12.46
N GLN A 22 2.24 1.26 -12.84
CA GLN A 22 3.63 1.61 -13.15
C GLN A 22 4.52 1.72 -11.91
N ARG A 23 3.92 2.02 -10.74
CA ARG A 23 4.62 2.30 -9.48
C ARG A 23 4.57 1.16 -8.47
N ALA A 24 3.78 0.14 -8.73
CA ALA A 24 3.71 -1.04 -7.88
C ALA A 24 4.99 -1.86 -8.03
N HIS A 25 5.50 -2.35 -6.91
CA HIS A 25 6.69 -3.20 -6.87
C HIS A 25 6.40 -4.44 -6.04
N ASP A 26 6.76 -5.63 -6.54
CA ASP A 26 6.81 -6.82 -5.70
C ASP A 26 7.94 -6.65 -4.66
N VAL A 27 7.65 -6.98 -3.41
CA VAL A 27 8.62 -6.91 -2.30
C VAL A 27 9.14 -8.32 -2.00
N ARG A 28 8.28 -9.18 -1.46
CA ARG A 28 8.52 -10.62 -1.21
C ARG A 28 7.21 -11.34 -0.89
N ASP A 29 7.18 -12.67 -0.97
CA ASP A 29 6.04 -13.51 -0.54
C ASP A 29 4.68 -13.11 -1.14
N GLY A 30 4.68 -12.57 -2.36
CA GLY A 30 3.49 -12.06 -3.03
C GLY A 30 2.96 -10.73 -2.47
N ILE A 31 3.68 -10.08 -1.56
CA ILE A 31 3.38 -8.75 -1.04
C ILE A 31 3.89 -7.71 -2.03
N ILE A 32 3.02 -6.77 -2.38
CA ILE A 32 3.39 -5.62 -3.20
C ILE A 32 3.47 -4.37 -2.38
N ARG A 33 4.28 -3.42 -2.82
CA ARG A 33 4.34 -2.06 -2.30
C ARG A 33 3.88 -1.09 -3.38
N LEU A 34 3.04 -0.14 -2.99
CA LEU A 34 2.75 1.05 -3.77
C LEU A 34 3.10 2.30 -2.96
N SER A 35 3.89 3.20 -3.56
CA SER A 35 4.22 4.50 -2.95
C SER A 35 3.29 5.57 -3.50
N SER A 36 2.81 6.46 -2.63
CA SER A 36 2.03 7.63 -3.06
C SER A 36 2.85 8.50 -4.01
N ASP A 37 2.18 9.10 -4.98
CA ASP A 37 2.71 10.12 -5.87
C ASP A 37 2.78 11.51 -5.20
N ILE A 38 2.10 11.69 -4.06
CA ILE A 38 2.18 12.88 -3.23
C ILE A 38 3.34 12.75 -2.25
N ARG A 39 4.26 13.70 -2.32
CA ARG A 39 5.43 13.77 -1.44
C ARG A 39 5.00 13.85 0.03
N GLY A 40 5.56 12.98 0.87
CA GLY A 40 5.36 13.01 2.32
C GLY A 40 4.17 12.21 2.84
N VAL A 41 3.34 11.62 1.97
CA VAL A 41 2.21 10.78 2.40
C VAL A 41 2.71 9.44 2.94
N GLY A 42 3.36 8.63 2.08
CA GLY A 42 3.84 7.33 2.47
C GLY A 42 3.57 6.26 1.42
N SER A 43 3.36 5.04 1.88
CA SER A 43 3.23 3.86 1.03
C SER A 43 2.28 2.86 1.68
N VAL A 44 1.80 1.93 0.86
CA VAL A 44 1.01 0.78 1.31
C VAL A 44 1.69 -0.51 0.90
N LEU A 45 1.67 -1.50 1.80
CA LEU A 45 1.91 -2.90 1.49
C LEU A 45 0.55 -3.59 1.28
N ILE A 46 0.42 -4.41 0.25
CA ILE A 46 -0.76 -5.24 -0.01
C ILE A 46 -0.34 -6.71 -0.09
N GLY A 47 -0.99 -7.54 0.72
CA GLY A 47 -0.75 -8.98 0.78
C GLY A 47 -1.48 -9.75 -0.32
N PRO A 48 -1.19 -11.04 -0.49
CA PRO A 48 -1.93 -11.91 -1.41
C PRO A 48 -3.40 -12.12 -0.99
N ASP A 49 -3.70 -11.90 0.29
CA ASP A 49 -5.05 -11.92 0.90
C ASP A 49 -5.76 -10.57 0.82
N LEU A 50 -5.21 -9.60 0.08
CA LEU A 50 -5.69 -8.22 -0.05
C LEU A 50 -5.67 -7.42 1.26
N SER A 51 -5.04 -7.94 2.31
CA SER A 51 -4.80 -7.15 3.52
C SER A 51 -3.84 -6.00 3.21
N ALA A 52 -3.98 -4.89 3.93
CA ALA A 52 -3.20 -3.69 3.70
C ALA A 52 -2.41 -3.28 4.94
N LEU A 53 -1.29 -2.61 4.74
CA LEU A 53 -0.58 -1.88 5.79
C LEU A 53 -0.07 -0.55 5.23
N PHE A 54 -0.53 0.54 5.81
CA PHE A 54 0.02 1.86 5.53
C PHE A 54 1.26 2.13 6.39
N PHE A 55 2.26 2.76 5.80
CA PHE A 55 3.40 3.32 6.51
C PHE A 55 3.78 4.69 5.96
N ALA A 56 4.13 5.60 6.86
CA ALA A 56 4.50 6.97 6.52
C ALA A 56 5.84 7.03 5.77
N SER A 57 6.08 8.11 5.03
CA SER A 57 7.26 8.23 4.15
C SER A 57 8.61 8.21 4.84
N TYR A 58 8.67 8.41 6.17
CA TYR A 58 9.90 8.34 6.96
C TYR A 58 10.20 6.94 7.50
N ILE A 59 9.26 5.99 7.34
CA ILE A 59 9.44 4.59 7.72
C ILE A 59 10.08 3.84 6.55
N SER A 60 11.13 3.06 6.82
CA SER A 60 11.78 2.27 5.77
C SER A 60 10.91 1.07 5.35
N PRO A 61 11.07 0.56 4.12
CA PRO A 61 10.39 -0.66 3.69
C PRO A 61 10.65 -1.85 4.61
N GLU A 62 11.86 -2.01 5.15
CA GLU A 62 12.23 -3.09 6.07
C GLU A 62 11.45 -2.98 7.38
N GLN A 63 11.37 -1.79 7.97
CA GLN A 63 10.57 -1.56 9.18
C GLN A 63 9.07 -1.80 8.94
N ALA A 64 8.57 -1.43 7.76
CA ALA A 64 7.18 -1.72 7.37
C ALA A 64 6.94 -3.23 7.24
N MET A 65 7.91 -3.98 6.72
CA MET A 65 7.85 -5.43 6.61
C MET A 65 7.93 -6.12 7.98
N GLU A 66 8.76 -5.65 8.91
CA GLU A 66 8.78 -6.17 10.29
C GLU A 66 7.41 -5.97 10.96
N ALA A 67 6.80 -4.80 10.78
CA ALA A 67 5.45 -4.54 11.28
C ALA A 67 4.42 -5.47 10.63
N TRP A 68 4.52 -5.71 9.32
CA TRP A 68 3.67 -6.66 8.62
C TRP A 68 3.79 -8.08 9.17
N GLU A 69 5.01 -8.57 9.40
CA GLU A 69 5.28 -9.90 9.93
C GLU A 69 4.82 -10.06 11.39
N SER A 70 4.77 -8.97 12.15
CA SER A 70 4.17 -8.95 13.50
C SER A 70 2.64 -9.07 13.50
N GLY A 71 2.02 -9.11 12.31
CA GLY A 71 0.57 -9.17 12.13
C GLY A 71 -0.12 -7.81 12.05
N ARG A 72 0.62 -6.70 12.03
CA ARG A 72 0.03 -5.36 11.91
C ARG A 72 -0.60 -5.18 10.54
N ARG A 73 -1.85 -4.72 10.52
CA ARG A 73 -2.58 -4.31 9.31
C ARG A 73 -3.26 -2.96 9.53
N THR A 74 -3.57 -2.29 8.43
CA THR A 74 -4.42 -1.11 8.39
C THR A 74 -5.77 -1.53 7.79
N PRO A 75 -6.89 -1.36 8.52
CA PRO A 75 -8.22 -1.61 7.95
C PRO A 75 -8.43 -0.80 6.67
N LEU A 76 -9.03 -1.41 5.64
CA LEU A 76 -9.25 -0.74 4.34
C LEU A 76 -10.15 0.50 4.46
N GLU A 77 -11.10 0.46 5.39
CA GLU A 77 -11.98 1.56 5.76
C GLU A 77 -11.24 2.79 6.33
N SER A 78 -10.05 2.61 6.92
CA SER A 78 -9.22 3.73 7.37
C SER A 78 -8.69 4.59 6.22
N PHE A 79 -8.66 4.06 5.00
CA PHE A 79 -8.21 4.81 3.82
C PHE A 79 -9.31 5.67 3.20
N GLU A 80 -10.58 5.46 3.56
CA GLU A 80 -11.71 6.25 3.04
C GLU A 80 -11.59 7.73 3.42
N ALA A 81 -10.91 8.05 4.53
CA ALA A 81 -10.58 9.42 4.92
C ALA A 81 -9.75 10.18 3.86
N LEU A 82 -9.03 9.47 2.99
CA LEU A 82 -8.24 10.07 1.90
C LEU A 82 -9.07 10.44 0.67
N HIS A 83 -10.34 10.00 0.60
CA HIS A 83 -11.24 10.26 -0.53
C HIS A 83 -12.14 11.50 -0.32
N HIS A 84 -12.13 12.10 0.87
CA HIS A 84 -13.02 13.21 1.25
C HIS A 84 -12.44 14.63 1.02
N LYS A 85 -11.70 14.86 -0.07
CA LYS A 85 -11.18 16.20 -0.41
C LYS A 85 -11.52 16.64 -1.82
#